data_AF-A0A3Q3WW38-F1
#
_entry.id   AF-A0A3Q3WW38-F1
#
_cell.length_a   1.000
_cell.length_b   1.000
_cell.length_c   1.000
_cell.angle_alpha   90.00
_cell.angle_beta   90.00
_cell.angle_gamma   90.00
#
_symmetry.space_group_name_H-M   'P 1'
#
loop_
_entity.id
_entity.type
_entity.pdbx_description
1 polymer ?
#
loop_
_entity_poly.entity_id
_entity_poly.type
_entity_poly.pdbx_seq_one_letter_code
_entity_poly.pdbx_strand_id
1 'polypeptide(L)'
;MEDVVLHYQPGTATGLSSLLERTEKLLECFPCRTTPAFTLWFPMAADCHLPIRPARPAPIITASESRPHTSPNRRQKPGSNALFVERPHECLHGNRSSQPLSRHFSHMVSAHRLHPRQRVKWVISEHNCGVWRAVSRSVQSSQLPTCNANIQREQAEIWVFCDVVRSEQVGRFLKDQLQLSGSIRLAVHRQGDIFSM
;
A
#
# COMPACT_ATOMS: atom_id res chain seq x y z
N MET A 1 39.97 29.07 -22.60
CA MET A 1 38.80 29.55 -21.86
C MET A 1 37.64 29.35 -22.79
N GLU A 2 36.61 28.61 -22.37
CA GLU A 2 35.42 28.40 -23.21
C GLU A 2 34.49 29.59 -23.03
N ASP A 3 33.96 30.11 -24.13
CA ASP A 3 33.01 31.22 -24.10
C ASP A 3 31.61 30.67 -23.78
N VAL A 4 30.97 31.20 -22.72
CA VAL A 4 29.64 30.77 -22.28
C VAL A 4 28.64 31.89 -22.53
N VAL A 5 27.53 31.56 -23.22
CA VAL A 5 26.42 32.49 -23.48
C VAL A 5 25.23 32.14 -22.57
N LEU A 6 24.84 33.09 -21.71
CA LEU A 6 23.74 32.91 -20.76
C LEU A 6 22.43 33.48 -21.32
N HIS A 7 21.49 32.59 -21.66
CA HIS A 7 20.13 32.98 -22.06
C HIS A 7 19.20 33.04 -20.84
N TYR A 8 18.46 34.14 -20.69
CA TYR A 8 17.53 34.34 -19.59
C TYR A 8 16.22 35.01 -20.05
N GLN A 9 15.16 34.83 -19.28
CA GLN A 9 13.85 35.41 -19.57
C GLN A 9 13.75 36.86 -19.05
N PRO A 10 13.32 37.84 -19.87
CA PRO A 10 13.09 39.20 -19.40
C PRO A 10 11.91 39.26 -18.42
N GLY A 11 12.11 39.92 -17.27
CA GLY A 11 11.03 40.23 -16.32
C GLY A 11 10.97 39.39 -15.03
N THR A 12 11.77 38.33 -14.90
CA THR A 12 11.95 37.63 -13.62
C THR A 12 12.91 38.42 -12.73
N ALA A 13 12.36 39.09 -11.73
CA ALA A 13 13.10 39.94 -10.80
C ALA A 13 14.07 39.13 -9.92
N THR A 14 15.29 38.95 -10.39
CA THR A 14 16.50 38.80 -9.57
C THR A 14 17.65 39.31 -10.43
N GLY A 15 18.45 40.25 -9.91
CA GLY A 15 19.42 41.00 -10.72
C GLY A 15 20.38 40.12 -11.51
N LEU A 16 20.78 40.59 -12.71
CA LEU A 16 21.71 39.90 -13.61
C LEU A 16 22.99 39.43 -12.89
N SER A 17 23.48 40.20 -11.93
CA SER A 17 24.63 39.83 -11.09
C SER A 17 24.43 38.54 -10.30
N SER A 18 23.25 38.35 -9.71
CA SER A 18 22.90 37.12 -8.97
C SER A 18 22.78 35.92 -9.90
N LEU A 19 22.25 36.14 -11.11
CA LEU A 19 22.17 35.12 -12.15
C LEU A 19 23.57 34.67 -12.60
N LEU A 20 24.49 35.62 -12.81
CA LEU A 20 25.87 35.35 -13.17
C LEU A 20 26.60 34.57 -12.07
N GLU A 21 26.54 35.03 -10.82
CA GLU A 21 27.17 34.36 -9.68
C GLU A 21 26.65 32.92 -9.49
N ARG A 22 25.35 32.71 -9.68
CA ARG A 22 24.76 31.37 -9.61
C ARG A 22 25.21 30.49 -10.77
N THR A 23 25.31 31.06 -11.97
CA THR A 23 25.73 30.30 -13.18
C THR A 23 27.19 29.89 -13.05
N GLU A 24 28.05 30.76 -12.54
CA GLU A 24 29.45 30.44 -12.23
C GLU A 24 29.54 29.23 -11.29
N LYS A 25 28.81 29.25 -10.17
CA LYS A 25 28.75 28.12 -9.22
C LYS A 25 28.19 26.83 -9.81
N LEU A 26 27.30 26.91 -10.81
CA LEU A 26 26.75 25.73 -11.48
C LEU A 26 27.71 25.13 -12.51
N LEU A 27 28.57 25.96 -13.10
CA LEU A 27 29.60 25.55 -14.03
C LEU A 27 30.86 25.04 -13.32
N GLU A 28 31.03 25.33 -12.02
CA GLU A 28 32.08 24.73 -11.22
C GLU A 28 32.04 23.20 -11.28
N CYS A 29 33.21 22.58 -11.49
CA CYS A 29 33.34 21.14 -11.43
C CYS A 29 32.96 20.63 -10.04
N PHE A 30 31.94 19.79 -9.96
CA PHE A 30 31.58 19.09 -8.74
C PHE A 30 32.07 17.64 -8.78
N PRO A 31 32.30 17.01 -7.62
CA PRO A 31 32.73 15.62 -7.57
C PRO A 31 31.63 14.71 -8.14
N CYS A 32 31.89 14.17 -9.33
CA CYS A 32 31.04 13.14 -9.91
C CYS A 32 31.25 11.82 -9.14
N ARG A 33 30.15 11.23 -8.67
CA ARG A 33 30.20 9.86 -8.15
C ARG A 33 30.47 8.91 -9.31
N THR A 34 31.42 8.00 -9.14
CA THR A 34 31.59 6.87 -10.06
C THR A 34 30.28 6.09 -10.08
N THR A 35 29.69 5.89 -11.26
CA THR A 35 28.52 5.03 -11.42
C THR A 35 28.91 3.62 -11.00
N PRO A 36 28.28 3.06 -9.95
CA PRO A 36 28.63 1.71 -9.53
C PRO A 36 28.27 0.74 -10.65
N ALA A 37 29.19 -0.17 -10.97
CA ALA A 37 28.87 -1.28 -11.86
C ALA A 37 27.78 -2.13 -11.20
N PHE A 38 26.83 -2.61 -12.02
CA PHE A 38 25.83 -3.54 -11.54
C PHE A 38 26.51 -4.86 -11.14
N THR A 39 26.38 -5.22 -9.87
CA THR A 39 26.86 -6.49 -9.33
C THR A 39 25.67 -7.27 -8.82
N LEU A 40 25.47 -8.49 -9.35
CA LEU A 40 24.49 -9.41 -8.81
C LEU A 40 24.86 -9.73 -7.35
N TRP A 41 23.94 -9.50 -6.42
CA TRP A 41 24.16 -9.83 -5.00
C TRP A 41 24.46 -11.31 -4.76
N PHE A 42 24.02 -12.21 -5.66
CA PHE A 42 24.21 -13.66 -5.59
C PHE A 42 24.70 -14.18 -6.94
N PRO A 43 26.03 -14.35 -7.14
CA PRO A 43 26.57 -14.91 -8.37
C PRO A 43 26.27 -16.41 -8.47
N MET A 44 25.74 -16.87 -9.62
CA MET A 44 25.28 -18.25 -9.79
C MET A 44 26.35 -19.34 -9.54
N ALA A 45 27.64 -18.98 -9.58
CA ALA A 45 28.74 -19.93 -9.42
C ALA A 45 29.10 -20.24 -7.94
N ALA A 46 28.57 -19.49 -6.98
CA ALA A 46 28.89 -19.67 -5.56
C ALA A 46 27.89 -20.60 -4.83
N ASP A 47 26.66 -20.72 -5.32
CA ASP A 47 25.61 -21.53 -4.72
C ASP A 47 25.47 -22.87 -5.44
N CYS A 48 26.01 -23.93 -4.83
CA CYS A 48 25.78 -25.32 -5.26
C CYS A 48 24.37 -25.84 -4.89
N HIS A 49 23.54 -25.03 -4.26
CA HIS A 49 22.20 -25.41 -3.83
C HIS A 49 21.19 -25.13 -4.93
N LEU A 50 20.58 -26.19 -5.46
CA LEU A 50 19.47 -26.06 -6.39
C LEU A 50 18.32 -25.29 -5.71
N PRO A 51 17.73 -24.29 -6.38
CA PRO A 51 16.62 -23.54 -5.80
C PRO A 51 15.47 -24.51 -5.50
N ILE A 52 14.94 -24.43 -4.28
CA ILE A 52 13.80 -25.24 -3.88
C ILE A 52 12.61 -24.83 -4.76
N ARG A 53 12.07 -25.79 -5.51
CA ARG A 53 10.88 -25.61 -6.34
C ARG A 53 9.73 -26.43 -5.79
N PRO A 54 8.48 -25.90 -5.81
CA PRO A 54 7.30 -26.70 -5.52
C PRO A 54 7.24 -27.93 -6.44
N ALA A 55 6.87 -29.09 -5.88
CA ALA A 55 6.75 -30.33 -6.65
C ALA A 55 5.62 -30.30 -7.70
N ARG A 56 4.62 -29.44 -7.50
CA ARG A 56 3.47 -29.30 -8.40
C ARG A 56 3.51 -27.95 -9.13
N PRO A 57 3.19 -27.93 -10.43
CA PRO A 57 3.06 -26.68 -11.17
C PRO A 57 1.86 -25.88 -10.64
N ALA A 58 1.90 -24.56 -10.86
CA ALA A 58 0.76 -23.70 -10.58
C ALA A 58 -0.47 -24.16 -11.39
N PRO A 59 -1.69 -24.08 -10.83
CA PRO A 59 -2.91 -24.43 -11.56
C PRO A 59 -3.09 -23.53 -12.78
N ILE A 60 -3.38 -24.13 -13.93
CA ILE A 60 -3.65 -23.42 -15.18
C ILE A 60 -5.15 -23.18 -15.25
N ILE A 61 -5.56 -21.91 -15.19
CA ILE A 61 -6.98 -21.53 -15.32
C ILE A 61 -7.33 -21.58 -16.81
N THR A 62 -8.09 -22.58 -17.22
CA THR A 62 -8.71 -22.61 -18.56
C THR A 62 -10.03 -21.85 -18.52
N ALA A 63 -10.34 -21.09 -19.57
CA ALA A 63 -11.46 -20.14 -19.62
C ALA A 63 -12.86 -20.79 -19.48
N SER A 64 -12.96 -22.12 -19.43
CA SER A 64 -14.22 -22.86 -19.38
C SER A 64 -14.81 -23.07 -17.98
N GLU A 65 -14.11 -22.74 -16.89
CA GLU A 65 -14.58 -22.99 -15.51
C GLU A 65 -15.36 -21.82 -14.88
N SER A 66 -15.70 -20.76 -15.63
CA SER A 66 -16.46 -19.62 -15.11
C SER A 66 -17.98 -19.86 -15.12
N ARG A 67 -18.47 -20.94 -14.52
CA ARG A 67 -19.90 -21.07 -14.20
C ARG A 67 -20.09 -21.38 -12.72
N PRO A 68 -20.64 -20.44 -11.92
CA PRO A 68 -21.04 -20.76 -10.55
C PRO A 68 -22.21 -21.72 -10.61
N HIS A 69 -21.97 -22.99 -10.26
CA HIS A 69 -23.03 -23.97 -10.09
C HIS A 69 -23.83 -23.65 -8.84
N THR A 70 -24.99 -23.01 -9.04
CA THR A 70 -26.10 -23.05 -8.08
C THR A 70 -26.76 -24.42 -8.23
N SER A 71 -26.78 -25.24 -7.17
CA SER A 71 -27.83 -26.25 -6.99
C SER A 71 -28.00 -26.66 -5.52
N PRO A 72 -29.24 -26.93 -5.06
CA PRO A 72 -29.55 -27.10 -3.65
C PRO A 72 -29.61 -28.58 -3.21
N ASN A 73 -29.19 -28.80 -1.97
CA ASN A 73 -29.71 -29.75 -0.98
C ASN A 73 -29.90 -31.23 -1.39
N ARG A 74 -28.97 -32.11 -0.95
CA ARG A 74 -29.30 -33.51 -0.65
C ARG A 74 -28.58 -33.98 0.62
N ARG A 75 -29.38 -34.23 1.66
CA ARG A 75 -28.98 -34.90 2.89
C ARG A 75 -28.46 -36.30 2.60
N GLN A 76 -27.23 -36.60 3.00
CA GLN A 76 -26.80 -37.96 3.39
C GLN A 76 -25.89 -37.86 4.62
N LYS A 77 -26.17 -38.71 5.61
CA LYS A 77 -25.46 -38.87 6.90
C LYS A 77 -24.43 -40.03 6.79
N PRO A 78 -23.55 -40.25 7.78
CA PRO A 78 -22.12 -40.38 7.59
C PRO A 78 -21.59 -41.82 7.56
N GLY A 79 -20.43 -42.01 6.94
CA GLY A 79 -19.65 -43.25 6.93
C GLY A 79 -18.16 -42.99 6.73
N SER A 80 -17.48 -42.85 7.87
CA SER A 80 -16.06 -43.06 8.22
C SER A 80 -14.96 -43.18 7.15
N ASN A 81 -13.87 -42.45 7.44
CA ASN A 81 -12.45 -42.69 7.11
C ASN A 81 -11.88 -42.01 5.85
N ALA A 82 -11.75 -40.69 5.92
CA ALA A 82 -10.66 -39.97 5.25
C ALA A 82 -9.87 -39.19 6.32
N LEU A 83 -8.63 -39.60 6.56
CA LEU A 83 -7.63 -38.90 7.37
C LEU A 83 -7.28 -37.57 6.68
N PHE A 84 -8.13 -36.56 6.88
CA PHE A 84 -7.72 -35.18 6.80
C PHE A 84 -6.99 -34.86 8.10
N VAL A 85 -5.66 -34.86 8.04
CA VAL A 85 -4.86 -34.15 9.04
C VAL A 85 -5.11 -32.67 8.81
N GLU A 86 -6.16 -32.15 9.44
CA GLU A 86 -6.24 -30.74 9.75
C GLU A 86 -5.03 -30.42 10.63
N ARG A 87 -4.03 -29.77 10.03
CA ARG A 87 -3.01 -29.08 10.82
C ARG A 87 -3.71 -27.91 11.51
N PRO A 88 -3.72 -27.84 12.85
CA PRO A 88 -4.08 -26.61 13.53
C PRO A 88 -3.01 -25.59 13.15
N HIS A 89 -3.38 -24.57 12.39
CA HIS A 89 -2.63 -23.33 12.42
C HIS A 89 -2.87 -22.74 13.82
N GLU A 90 -2.05 -23.15 14.78
CA GLU A 90 -1.77 -22.36 15.97
C GLU A 90 -1.01 -21.11 15.51
N CYS A 91 -1.75 -20.13 15.01
CA CYS A 91 -1.31 -18.75 15.02
C CYS A 91 -1.90 -18.14 16.28
N LEU A 92 -1.01 -17.75 17.20
CA LEU A 92 -1.33 -17.12 18.48
C LEU A 92 -2.49 -16.14 18.33
N HIS A 93 -3.52 -16.41 19.13
CA HIS A 93 -4.60 -15.49 19.43
C HIS A 93 -4.04 -14.22 20.08
N GLY A 94 -3.71 -13.23 19.24
CA GLY A 94 -3.75 -11.84 19.65
C GLY A 94 -5.22 -11.42 19.77
N ASN A 95 -5.79 -11.67 20.94
CA ASN A 95 -7.17 -11.36 21.30
C ASN A 95 -7.42 -9.83 21.24
N ARG A 96 -7.71 -9.30 20.05
CA ARG A 96 -8.44 -8.03 19.91
C ARG A 96 -9.75 -8.37 19.26
N SER A 97 -10.83 -8.21 20.02
CA SER A 97 -12.19 -8.44 19.55
C SER A 97 -12.37 -7.79 18.17
N SER A 98 -12.67 -8.61 17.17
CA SER A 98 -13.19 -8.13 15.90
C SER A 98 -14.54 -7.50 16.22
N GLN A 99 -14.54 -6.21 16.59
CA GLN A 99 -15.80 -5.49 16.68
C GLN A 99 -16.49 -5.66 15.33
N PRO A 100 -17.74 -6.14 15.32
CA PRO A 100 -18.47 -6.27 14.07
C PRO A 100 -18.53 -4.90 13.39
N LEU A 101 -18.35 -4.91 12.07
CA LEU A 101 -18.46 -3.71 11.26
C LEU A 101 -19.81 -3.03 11.55
N SER A 102 -19.83 -1.69 11.56
CA SER A 102 -21.09 -0.98 11.75
C SER A 102 -22.08 -1.37 10.64
N ARG A 103 -23.38 -1.28 10.94
CA ARG A 103 -24.42 -1.57 9.94
C ARG A 103 -24.24 -0.71 8.69
N HIS A 104 -23.86 0.55 8.87
CA HIS A 104 -23.62 1.47 7.77
C HIS A 104 -22.43 1.04 6.92
N PHE A 105 -21.30 0.68 7.54
CA PHE A 105 -20.13 0.20 6.83
C PHE A 105 -20.40 -1.13 6.10
N SER A 106 -21.11 -2.05 6.75
CA SER A 106 -21.50 -3.34 6.17
C SER A 106 -22.41 -3.16 4.94
N HIS A 107 -23.35 -2.22 5.01
CA HIS A 107 -24.20 -1.87 3.88
C HIS A 107 -23.38 -1.30 2.72
N MET A 108 -22.43 -0.40 2.99
CA MET A 108 -21.54 0.17 1.97
C MET A 108 -20.67 -0.91 1.30
N VAL A 109 -20.07 -1.82 2.07
CA VAL A 109 -19.28 -2.95 1.56
C VAL A 109 -20.13 -3.84 0.64
N SER A 110 -21.37 -4.10 1.04
CA SER A 110 -22.32 -4.91 0.26
C SER A 110 -22.75 -4.19 -1.03
N ALA A 111 -23.06 -2.89 -0.95
CA ALA A 111 -23.48 -2.07 -2.09
C ALA A 111 -22.40 -2.00 -3.17
N HIS A 112 -21.14 -1.87 -2.76
CA HIS A 112 -19.98 -1.82 -3.66
C HIS A 112 -19.42 -3.22 -4.01
N ARG A 113 -20.05 -4.29 -3.52
CA ARG A 113 -19.65 -5.70 -3.74
C ARG A 113 -18.17 -5.95 -3.43
N LEU A 114 -17.67 -5.36 -2.35
CA LEU A 114 -16.26 -5.43 -2.00
C LEU A 114 -15.93 -6.75 -1.32
N HIS A 115 -14.83 -7.37 -1.74
CA HIS A 115 -14.35 -8.58 -1.10
C HIS A 115 -13.66 -8.25 0.24
N PRO A 116 -13.85 -9.03 1.33
CA PRO A 116 -13.27 -8.72 2.65
C PRO A 116 -11.74 -8.54 2.66
N ARG A 117 -11.03 -9.27 1.79
CA ARG A 117 -9.58 -9.20 1.62
C ARG A 117 -9.11 -8.23 0.53
N GLN A 118 -10.03 -7.51 -0.12
CA GLN A 118 -9.67 -6.51 -1.10
C GLN A 118 -8.94 -5.35 -0.42
N ARG A 119 -7.93 -4.80 -1.10
CA ARG A 119 -7.18 -3.65 -0.62
C ARG A 119 -7.95 -2.37 -0.91
N VAL A 120 -8.12 -1.55 0.13
CA VAL A 120 -8.72 -0.21 0.09
C VAL A 120 -7.74 0.78 0.71
N LYS A 121 -7.90 2.08 0.42
CA LYS A 121 -7.04 3.12 0.98
C LYS A 121 -7.86 4.18 1.70
N TRP A 122 -7.43 4.55 2.90
CA TRP A 122 -7.85 5.79 3.53
C TRP A 122 -7.01 6.94 2.98
N VAL A 123 -7.68 8.00 2.55
CA VAL A 123 -7.11 9.25 2.05
C VAL A 123 -7.27 10.29 3.14
N ILE A 124 -6.14 10.76 3.64
CA ILE A 124 -6.04 11.84 4.63
C ILE A 124 -5.57 13.09 3.88
N SER A 125 -6.36 14.14 3.93
CA SER A 125 -6.20 15.40 3.20
C SER A 125 -5.11 16.33 3.77
N GLU A 126 -4.80 17.38 3.00
CA GLU A 126 -3.74 18.37 3.20
C GLU A 126 -3.62 18.93 4.62
N HIS A 127 -4.75 19.27 5.25
CA HIS A 127 -4.76 19.85 6.60
C HIS A 127 -4.15 18.94 7.68
N ASN A 128 -3.89 17.67 7.35
CA ASN A 128 -3.30 16.68 8.23
C ASN A 128 -1.89 16.24 7.80
N CYS A 129 -1.22 16.85 6.81
CA CYS A 129 0.11 16.40 6.33
C CYS A 129 1.17 16.30 7.45
N GLY A 130 1.07 17.10 8.50
CA GLY A 130 1.95 17.04 9.68
C GLY A 130 1.87 15.71 10.45
N VAL A 131 0.83 14.91 10.27
CA VAL A 131 0.62 13.64 10.98
C VAL A 131 1.33 12.44 10.36
N TRP A 132 2.03 12.63 9.23
CA TRP A 132 2.75 11.55 8.53
C TRP A 132 3.68 10.76 9.45
N ARG A 133 4.40 11.45 10.34
CA ARG A 133 5.31 10.81 11.30
C ARG A 133 4.55 9.91 12.28
N ALA A 134 3.35 10.30 12.70
CA ALA A 134 2.52 9.51 13.59
C ALA A 134 1.95 8.28 12.87
N VAL A 135 1.40 8.45 11.66
CA VAL A 135 0.92 7.36 10.80
C VAL A 135 2.04 6.34 10.53
N SER A 136 3.22 6.81 10.11
CA SER A 136 4.37 5.95 9.81
C SER A 136 4.80 5.14 11.03
N ARG A 137 4.86 5.77 12.21
CA ARG A 137 5.16 5.08 13.47
C ARG A 137 4.09 4.04 13.80
N SER A 138 2.80 4.31 13.62
CA SER A 138 1.73 3.35 13.91
C SER A 138 1.74 2.14 12.98
N VAL A 139 2.12 2.31 11.71
CA VAL A 139 2.31 1.21 10.77
C VAL A 139 3.53 0.36 11.14
N GLN A 140 4.65 1.01 11.49
CA GLN A 140 5.90 0.31 11.86
C GLN A 140 5.82 -0.39 13.22
N SER A 141 5.09 0.17 14.19
CA SER A 141 4.98 -0.36 15.57
C SER A 141 3.90 -1.42 15.74
N SER A 142 3.39 -2.02 14.66
CA SER A 142 2.35 -3.05 14.67
C SER A 142 0.99 -2.62 15.26
N GLN A 143 0.76 -1.32 15.50
CA GLN A 143 -0.55 -0.79 15.91
C GLN A 143 -1.59 -0.90 14.79
N LEU A 144 -1.12 -0.86 13.54
CA LEU A 144 -1.87 -1.10 12.31
C LEU A 144 -1.30 -2.31 11.57
N PRO A 145 -1.55 -3.55 12.04
CA PRO A 145 -0.97 -4.73 11.42
C PRO A 145 -1.40 -4.82 9.96
N THR A 146 -0.52 -5.22 9.05
CA THR A 146 -0.78 -5.38 7.60
C THR A 146 -1.37 -4.18 6.86
N CYS A 147 -1.24 -3.00 7.46
CA CYS A 147 -1.45 -1.73 6.77
C CYS A 147 -0.14 -1.26 6.13
N ASN A 148 -0.26 -0.49 5.06
CA ASN A 148 0.88 0.24 4.47
C ASN A 148 0.49 1.70 4.33
N ALA A 149 1.42 2.63 4.48
CA ALA A 149 1.14 4.04 4.32
C ALA A 149 2.10 4.67 3.30
N ASN A 150 1.60 5.62 2.52
CA ASN A 150 2.39 6.40 1.58
C ASN A 150 2.01 7.88 1.68
N ILE A 151 2.97 8.78 1.52
CA ILE A 151 2.75 10.23 1.44
C ILE A 151 2.86 10.69 -0.01
N GLN A 152 1.78 11.26 -0.51
CA GLN A 152 1.70 11.87 -1.83
C GLN A 152 1.89 13.38 -1.68
N ARG A 153 3.14 13.82 -1.85
CA ARG A 153 3.55 15.20 -1.56
C ARG A 153 2.93 16.21 -2.51
N GLU A 154 2.76 15.86 -3.78
CA GLU A 154 2.20 16.76 -4.80
C GLU A 154 0.72 17.07 -4.56
N GLN A 155 -0.03 16.10 -4.02
CA GLN A 155 -1.45 16.23 -3.70
C GLN A 155 -1.70 16.60 -2.23
N ALA A 156 -0.62 16.70 -1.44
CA ALA A 156 -0.70 16.84 0.01
C ALA A 156 -1.63 15.79 0.66
N GLU A 157 -1.53 14.53 0.24
CA GLU A 157 -2.34 13.44 0.77
C GLU A 157 -1.48 12.38 1.46
N ILE A 158 -2.04 11.75 2.49
CA ILE A 158 -1.48 10.52 3.07
C ILE A 158 -2.45 9.39 2.78
N TRP A 159 -1.94 8.31 2.18
CA TRP A 159 -2.71 7.13 1.83
C TRP A 159 -2.37 5.99 2.77
N VAL A 160 -3.37 5.44 3.47
CA VAL A 160 -3.22 4.28 4.35
C VAL A 160 -3.99 3.10 3.77
N PHE A 161 -3.27 2.13 3.24
CA PHE A 161 -3.81 0.92 2.64
C PHE A 161 -4.10 -0.13 3.70
N CYS A 162 -5.29 -0.73 3.65
CA CYS A 162 -5.72 -1.82 4.52
C CYS A 162 -6.71 -2.74 3.79
N ASP A 163 -7.06 -3.86 4.42
CA ASP A 163 -8.08 -4.78 3.88
C ASP A 163 -9.47 -4.31 4.32
N VAL A 164 -10.49 -4.53 3.48
CA VAL A 164 -11.88 -4.12 3.76
C VAL A 164 -12.35 -4.55 5.14
N VAL A 165 -12.05 -5.79 5.54
CA VAL A 165 -12.46 -6.36 6.85
C VAL A 165 -11.96 -5.57 8.06
N ARG A 166 -10.86 -4.81 7.93
CA ARG A 166 -10.29 -4.01 9.03
C ARG A 166 -10.39 -2.51 8.79
N SER A 167 -10.85 -2.10 7.61
CA SER A 167 -10.79 -0.72 7.17
C SER A 167 -11.57 0.24 8.10
N GLU A 168 -12.72 -0.16 8.63
CA GLU A 168 -13.46 0.66 9.60
C GLU A 168 -12.69 0.86 10.91
N GLN A 169 -12.08 -0.20 11.45
CA GLN A 169 -11.25 -0.11 12.66
C GLN A 169 -10.02 0.77 12.42
N VAL A 170 -9.40 0.66 11.24
CA VAL A 170 -8.29 1.52 10.83
C VAL A 170 -8.74 2.97 10.74
N GLY A 171 -9.92 3.24 10.15
CA GLY A 171 -10.49 4.60 10.05
C GLY A 171 -10.70 5.24 11.43
N ARG A 172 -11.30 4.50 12.37
CA ARG A 172 -11.45 4.94 13.77
C ARG A 172 -10.10 5.17 14.44
N PHE A 173 -9.14 4.27 14.28
CA PHE A 173 -7.80 4.46 14.83
C PHE A 173 -7.15 5.74 14.29
N LEU A 174 -7.23 5.98 12.97
CA LEU A 174 -6.71 7.19 12.35
C LEU A 174 -7.39 8.43 12.93
N LYS A 175 -8.72 8.43 13.08
CA LYS A 175 -9.47 9.54 13.67
C LYS A 175 -9.15 9.79 15.14
N ASP A 176 -9.26 8.75 15.95
CA ASP A 176 -9.27 8.86 17.41
C ASP A 176 -7.84 8.99 17.98
N GLN A 177 -6.90 8.18 17.48
CA GLN A 177 -5.53 8.13 18.03
C GLN A 177 -4.61 9.19 17.43
N LEU A 178 -4.81 9.54 16.16
CA LEU A 178 -4.01 10.57 15.49
C LEU A 178 -4.66 11.95 15.52
N GLN A 179 -5.85 12.06 16.13
CA GLN A 179 -6.61 13.31 16.30
C GLN A 179 -6.77 14.07 14.97
N LEU A 180 -7.04 13.36 13.89
CA LEU A 180 -7.15 13.96 12.56
C LEU A 180 -8.35 14.91 12.51
N SER A 181 -8.08 16.17 12.19
CA SER A 181 -9.13 17.16 11.91
C SER A 181 -9.83 16.84 10.58
N GLY A 182 -11.01 17.42 10.34
CA GLY A 182 -11.71 17.32 9.04
C GLY A 182 -12.42 15.99 8.79
N SER A 183 -12.48 15.54 7.54
CA SER A 183 -12.98 14.19 7.18
C SER A 183 -11.89 13.39 6.47
N ILE A 184 -11.90 12.08 6.64
CA ILE A 184 -11.04 11.13 5.90
C ILE A 184 -11.91 10.31 4.96
N ARG A 185 -11.38 9.96 3.79
CA ARG A 185 -12.13 9.26 2.74
C ARG A 185 -11.59 7.85 2.54
N LEU A 186 -12.46 6.86 2.45
CA LEU A 186 -12.10 5.52 2.04
C LEU A 186 -12.31 5.39 0.54
N ALA A 187 -11.27 5.02 -0.17
CA ALA A 187 -11.28 4.84 -1.61
C ALA A 187 -10.94 3.40 -2.01
N VAL A 188 -11.61 2.93 -3.06
CA VAL A 188 -11.29 1.65 -3.71
C VAL A 188 -10.73 1.92 -5.09
N HIS A 189 -9.70 1.15 -5.46
CA HIS A 189 -9.12 1.21 -6.79
C HIS A 189 -10.20 0.99 -7.87
N ARG A 190 -10.28 1.89 -8.85
CA ARG A 190 -11.31 1.99 -9.93
C ARG A 190 -12.68 2.54 -9.55
N GLN A 191 -13.07 2.54 -8.28
CA GLN A 191 -14.41 2.99 -7.85
C GLN A 191 -14.39 4.37 -7.19
N GLY A 192 -13.21 4.85 -6.76
CA GLY A 192 -13.08 6.15 -6.12
C GLY A 192 -13.51 6.11 -4.66
N ASP A 193 -13.95 7.25 -4.15
CA ASP A 193 -14.37 7.44 -2.76
C ASP A 193 -15.73 6.76 -2.51
N ILE A 194 -15.77 5.85 -1.55
CA ILE A 194 -16.94 5.01 -1.24
C ILE A 194 -17.52 5.28 0.15
N PHE A 195 -16.75 5.92 1.02
CA PHE A 195 -17.11 6.15 2.42
C PHE A 195 -16.26 7.28 3.03
N SER A 196 -16.76 7.95 4.07
CA SER A 196 -16.04 9.02 4.76
C SER A 196 -16.32 9.01 6.26
N MET A 197 -15.34 9.47 7.06
CA MET A 197 -15.42 9.60 8.52
C MET A 197 -14.88 10.93 9.02
#